data_AF-A0AA41ARB0-F1
#
_entry.id   AF-A0AA41ARB0-F1
#
_cell.length_a   1.000
_cell.length_b   1.000
_cell.length_c   1.000
_cell.angle_alpha   90.00
_cell.angle_beta   90.00
_cell.angle_gamma   90.00
#
_symmetry.space_group_name_H-M   'P 1'
#
loop_
_entity.id
_entity.type
_entity.pdbx_description
1 polymer ?
#
loop_
_entity_poly.entity_id
_entity_poly.type
_entity_poly.pdbx_seq_one_letter_code
_entity_poly.pdbx_strand_id
1 'polypeptide(L)'
;MRPLVWKRIDVSNLATALVDMAQRQPQGLAMQDEKTVLTYADLDDLSARAAGGLRAHGVRPGDRVALRLPCSLAFAVLYFGALRTGAVAVPVYPRTRTPTVDPCHEACGARLVFTAPDKTTSQEMRKSDTTLIPVGPDFLDQVTFWPRHTGVVHRWDHDPAIAVRAPDTPSGAQEALLSHRMLRTAALTARTLIDNTASHVDPAQVPPFSASGTTHGLNAVILIGACLLTPGGHAAVSDSGFPDAADCPAAPPPSGSAR
;
A
#
# COMPACT_ATOMS: atom_id res chain seq x y z
N MET A 1 -39.08 -24.25 5.14
CA MET A 1 -37.72 -23.68 5.13
C MET A 1 -37.78 -22.32 4.46
N ARG A 2 -37.45 -21.23 5.18
CA ARG A 2 -37.32 -19.90 4.53
C ARG A 2 -36.04 -19.91 3.70
N PRO A 3 -36.05 -19.46 2.43
CA PRO A 3 -34.82 -19.36 1.66
C PRO A 3 -33.89 -18.36 2.34
N LEU A 4 -32.64 -18.76 2.55
CA LEU A 4 -31.56 -17.87 2.95
C LEU A 4 -31.34 -16.87 1.81
N VAL A 5 -31.97 -15.70 1.92
CA VAL A 5 -31.63 -14.56 1.06
C VAL A 5 -30.30 -14.02 1.57
N TRP A 6 -29.19 -14.50 0.98
CA TRP A 6 -27.91 -13.84 1.16
C TRP A 6 -28.04 -12.44 0.59
N LYS A 7 -28.16 -11.44 1.47
CA LYS A 7 -27.94 -10.04 1.09
C LYS A 7 -26.49 -9.97 0.62
N ARG A 8 -26.29 -9.98 -0.70
CA ARG A 8 -24.98 -9.74 -1.32
C ARG A 8 -24.52 -8.40 -0.74
N ILE A 9 -23.42 -8.40 0.03
CA ILE A 9 -22.79 -7.16 0.45
C ILE A 9 -22.26 -6.56 -0.85
N ASP A 10 -23.07 -5.68 -1.41
CA ASP A 10 -22.74 -4.96 -2.61
C ASP A 10 -21.70 -3.92 -2.22
N VAL A 11 -20.62 -3.92 -3.00
CA VAL A 11 -19.59 -2.88 -3.04
C VAL A 11 -18.68 -2.76 -1.81
N SER A 12 -17.39 -3.05 -1.99
CA SER A 12 -16.38 -2.18 -1.37
C SER A 12 -15.07 -2.23 -2.14
N ASN A 13 -14.68 -1.06 -2.60
CA ASN A 13 -13.29 -0.75 -2.86
C ASN A 13 -12.54 -0.85 -1.52
N LEU A 14 -11.40 -1.52 -1.50
CA LEU A 14 -10.58 -1.73 -0.32
C LEU A 14 -10.19 -0.43 0.40
N ALA A 15 -10.07 0.68 -0.34
CA ALA A 15 -9.78 1.99 0.25
C ALA A 15 -10.87 2.49 1.22
N THR A 16 -12.11 1.97 1.15
CA THR A 16 -13.16 2.34 2.13
C THR A 16 -12.77 1.95 3.54
N ALA A 17 -12.00 0.87 3.71
CA ALA A 17 -11.53 0.42 5.02
C ALA A 17 -10.69 1.48 5.75
N LEU A 18 -9.80 2.15 5.03
CA LEU A 18 -8.97 3.22 5.58
C LEU A 18 -9.84 4.41 6.00
N VAL A 19 -10.77 4.82 5.13
CA VAL A 19 -11.69 5.94 5.41
C VAL A 19 -12.54 5.64 6.65
N ASP A 20 -13.11 4.44 6.72
CA ASP A 20 -13.94 3.99 7.85
C ASP A 20 -13.13 3.92 9.14
N MET A 21 -11.85 3.54 9.06
CA MET A 21 -10.97 3.49 10.23
C MET A 21 -10.56 4.90 10.70
N ALA A 22 -10.24 5.81 9.76
CA ALA A 22 -9.93 7.19 10.08
C ALA A 22 -11.10 7.94 10.72
N GLN A 23 -12.34 7.58 10.38
CA GLN A 23 -13.52 8.09 11.06
C GLN A 23 -13.71 7.52 12.47
N ARG A 24 -13.43 6.22 12.66
CA ARG A 24 -13.63 5.54 13.94
C ARG A 24 -12.52 5.83 14.96
N GLN A 25 -11.27 5.91 14.51
CA GLN A 25 -10.08 6.05 15.34
C GLN A 25 -9.09 7.04 14.72
N PRO A 26 -9.47 8.32 14.56
CA PRO A 26 -8.66 9.31 13.85
C PRO A 26 -7.25 9.50 14.43
N GLN A 27 -7.12 9.41 15.75
CA GLN A 27 -5.86 9.57 16.48
C GLN A 27 -5.11 8.23 16.69
N GLY A 28 -5.64 7.12 16.19
CA GLY A 28 -4.96 5.83 16.24
C GLY A 28 -3.74 5.85 15.33
N LEU A 29 -2.65 5.21 15.77
CA LEU A 29 -1.44 5.09 14.96
C LEU A 29 -1.68 4.10 13.83
N ALA A 30 -1.53 4.55 12.59
CA ALA A 30 -1.70 3.70 11.41
C ALA A 30 -0.36 3.15 10.94
N MET A 31 0.65 4.01 10.84
CA MET A 31 1.99 3.63 10.39
C MET A 31 3.07 4.47 11.07
N GLN A 32 4.24 3.87 11.23
CA GLN A 32 5.40 4.56 11.79
C GLN A 32 6.68 4.05 11.14
N ASP A 33 7.60 4.96 10.83
CA ASP A 33 9.01 4.67 10.63
C ASP A 33 9.85 5.28 11.76
N GLU A 34 11.18 5.22 11.65
CA GLU A 34 12.09 5.76 12.69
C GLU A 34 11.89 7.26 12.97
N LYS A 35 11.39 8.04 12.00
CA LYS A 35 11.35 9.51 12.05
C LYS A 35 9.95 10.08 12.05
N THR A 36 8.96 9.35 11.54
CA THR A 36 7.64 9.86 11.26
C THR A 36 6.57 8.87 11.71
N VAL A 37 5.55 9.40 12.35
CA VAL A 37 4.36 8.67 12.79
C VAL A 37 3.16 9.25 12.05
N LEU A 38 2.36 8.39 11.44
CA LEU A 38 1.10 8.75 10.81
C LEU A 38 -0.06 8.16 11.60
N THR A 39 -1.00 9.00 11.99
CA THR A 39 -2.30 8.54 12.48
C THR A 39 -3.18 8.07 11.32
N TYR A 40 -4.30 7.41 11.62
CA TYR A 40 -5.29 7.06 10.61
C TYR A 40 -5.85 8.30 9.90
N ALA A 41 -6.01 9.43 10.61
CA ALA A 41 -6.43 10.68 9.99
C ALA A 41 -5.36 11.24 9.03
N ASP A 42 -4.07 11.16 9.40
CA ASP A 42 -2.98 11.61 8.54
C ASP A 42 -2.87 10.75 7.28
N LEU A 43 -2.93 9.44 7.43
CA LEU A 43 -2.88 8.50 6.31
C LEU A 43 -4.09 8.67 5.37
N ASP A 44 -5.28 8.90 5.92
CA ASP A 44 -6.47 9.20 5.12
C ASP A 44 -6.31 10.49 4.33
N ASP A 45 -5.84 11.59 4.95
CA ASP A 45 -5.64 12.87 4.27
C ASP A 45 -4.57 12.78 3.17
N LEU A 46 -3.42 12.19 3.48
CA LEU A 46 -2.34 11.99 2.51
C LEU A 46 -2.79 11.08 1.36
N SER A 47 -3.55 10.02 1.63
CA SER A 47 -4.12 9.17 0.57
C SER A 47 -5.14 9.92 -0.29
N ALA A 48 -5.93 10.82 0.30
CA ALA A 48 -6.86 11.69 -0.43
C ALA A 48 -6.13 12.63 -1.40
N ARG A 49 -5.00 13.18 -0.95
CA ARG A 49 -4.15 14.07 -1.75
C ARG A 49 -3.41 13.32 -2.85
N ALA A 50 -2.87 12.15 -2.53
CA ALA A 50 -2.31 11.24 -3.51
C ALA A 50 -3.34 10.92 -4.61
N ALA A 51 -4.57 10.58 -4.22
CA ALA A 51 -5.66 10.31 -5.18
C ALA A 51 -5.98 11.53 -6.07
N GLY A 52 -6.02 12.74 -5.51
CA GLY A 52 -6.25 13.94 -6.32
C GLY A 52 -5.09 14.23 -7.28
N GLY A 53 -3.84 14.05 -6.84
CA GLY A 53 -2.67 14.18 -7.72
C GLY A 53 -2.64 13.12 -8.83
N LEU A 54 -2.98 11.86 -8.53
CA LEU A 54 -3.13 10.80 -9.53
C LEU A 54 -4.18 11.16 -10.58
N ARG A 55 -5.34 11.68 -10.16
CA ARG A 55 -6.39 12.15 -11.08
C ARG A 55 -5.94 13.34 -11.92
N ALA A 56 -5.17 14.26 -11.34
CA ALA A 56 -4.58 15.38 -12.08
C ALA A 56 -3.58 14.90 -13.17
N HIS A 57 -2.91 13.78 -12.94
CA HIS A 57 -2.08 13.07 -13.95
C HIS A 57 -2.93 12.17 -14.89
N GLY A 58 -4.24 12.29 -14.85
CA GLY A 58 -5.17 11.62 -15.76
C GLY A 58 -5.46 10.16 -15.44
N VAL A 59 -5.12 9.68 -14.24
CA VAL A 59 -5.50 8.32 -13.79
C VAL A 59 -7.02 8.21 -13.71
N ARG A 60 -7.53 7.13 -14.32
CA ARG A 60 -8.93 6.75 -14.34
C ARG A 60 -9.15 5.42 -13.62
N PRO A 61 -10.39 5.11 -13.21
CA PRO A 61 -10.69 3.81 -12.62
C PRO A 61 -10.32 2.68 -13.59
N GLY A 62 -9.53 1.72 -13.11
CA GLY A 62 -9.03 0.58 -13.89
C GLY A 62 -7.64 0.79 -14.48
N ASP A 63 -7.14 2.02 -14.51
CA ASP A 63 -5.75 2.28 -14.87
C ASP A 63 -4.81 1.64 -13.84
N ARG A 64 -3.58 1.39 -14.27
CA ARG A 64 -2.55 0.75 -13.44
C ARG A 64 -1.54 1.79 -12.97
N VAL A 65 -1.25 1.79 -11.67
CA VAL A 65 -0.27 2.67 -11.01
C VAL A 65 0.82 1.80 -10.39
N ALA A 66 2.02 1.87 -10.95
CA ALA A 66 3.16 1.11 -10.45
C ALA A 66 3.86 1.84 -9.29
N LEU A 67 4.16 1.08 -8.24
CA LEU A 67 4.80 1.56 -7.01
C LEU A 67 6.12 0.81 -6.83
N ARG A 68 7.19 1.33 -7.45
CA ARG A 68 8.57 0.85 -7.31
C ARG A 68 9.24 1.52 -6.11
N LEU A 69 8.70 1.25 -4.93
CA LEU A 69 9.09 1.88 -3.67
C LEU A 69 9.32 0.81 -2.62
N PRO A 70 10.26 0.97 -1.67
CA PRO A 70 10.35 0.08 -0.50
C PRO A 70 9.05 0.16 0.34
N CYS A 71 8.86 -0.80 1.26
CA CYS A 71 7.80 -0.72 2.27
C CYS A 71 8.03 0.54 3.13
N SER A 72 7.26 1.59 2.86
CA SER A 72 7.47 2.93 3.40
C SER A 72 6.14 3.65 3.55
N LEU A 73 6.13 4.74 4.32
CA LEU A 73 4.96 5.61 4.46
C LEU A 73 4.47 6.11 3.08
N ALA A 74 5.40 6.52 2.20
CA ALA A 74 5.08 6.96 0.84
C ALA A 74 4.41 5.85 -0.01
N PHE A 75 4.88 4.61 0.13
CA PHE A 75 4.24 3.47 -0.54
C PHE A 75 2.79 3.32 -0.11
N ALA A 76 2.49 3.36 1.19
CA ALA A 76 1.12 3.22 1.69
C ALA A 76 0.22 4.37 1.23
N VAL A 77 0.70 5.61 1.31
CA VAL A 77 -0.01 6.81 0.84
C VAL A 77 -0.41 6.68 -0.63
N LEU A 78 0.54 6.30 -1.49
CA LEU A 78 0.29 6.11 -2.92
C LEU A 78 -0.58 4.89 -3.22
N TYR A 79 -0.41 3.81 -2.46
CA TYR A 79 -1.21 2.60 -2.57
C TYR A 79 -2.69 2.87 -2.29
N PHE A 80 -3.03 3.50 -1.17
CA PHE A 80 -4.42 3.87 -0.87
C PHE A 80 -4.92 5.00 -1.77
N GLY A 81 -4.05 5.92 -2.19
CA GLY A 81 -4.39 6.92 -3.19
C GLY A 81 -4.83 6.30 -4.52
N ALA A 82 -4.08 5.32 -5.03
CA ALA A 82 -4.42 4.58 -6.25
C ALA A 82 -5.75 3.85 -6.11
N LEU A 83 -5.91 3.07 -5.03
CA LEU A 83 -7.17 2.38 -4.75
C LEU A 83 -8.34 3.36 -4.65
N ARG A 84 -8.18 4.51 -4.01
CA ARG A 84 -9.22 5.54 -3.90
C ARG A 84 -9.70 6.05 -5.26
N THR A 85 -8.80 6.18 -6.24
CA THR A 85 -9.17 6.53 -7.63
C THR A 85 -9.84 5.38 -8.40
N GLY A 86 -9.89 4.19 -7.81
CA GLY A 86 -10.36 2.97 -8.46
C GLY A 86 -9.32 2.37 -9.40
N ALA A 87 -8.07 2.81 -9.32
CA ALA A 87 -6.94 2.26 -10.07
C ALA A 87 -6.44 0.95 -9.43
N VAL A 88 -5.72 0.16 -10.22
CA VAL A 88 -5.02 -1.04 -9.77
C VAL A 88 -3.63 -0.66 -9.32
N ALA A 89 -3.30 -0.91 -8.06
CA ALA A 89 -1.94 -0.73 -7.56
C ALA A 89 -1.04 -1.88 -8.04
N VAL A 90 0.17 -1.57 -8.51
CA VAL A 90 1.15 -2.56 -8.95
C VAL A 90 2.42 -2.39 -8.10
N PRO A 91 2.53 -3.05 -6.93
CA PRO A 91 3.75 -3.06 -6.14
C PRO A 91 4.88 -3.72 -6.94
N VAL A 92 5.97 -2.99 -7.15
CA VAL A 92 7.15 -3.49 -7.87
C VAL A 92 8.34 -3.50 -6.93
N TYR A 93 8.99 -4.65 -6.81
CA TYR A 93 10.20 -4.75 -5.99
C TYR A 93 11.35 -3.92 -6.61
N PRO A 94 11.97 -2.99 -5.88
CA PRO A 94 13.11 -2.23 -6.36
C PRO A 94 14.40 -3.08 -6.29
N ARG A 95 14.68 -3.93 -7.30
CA ARG A 95 15.99 -4.61 -7.41
C ARG A 95 17.00 -3.70 -8.13
N THR A 96 18.22 -3.63 -7.59
CA THR A 96 19.34 -2.81 -8.09
C THR A 96 20.47 -3.63 -8.74
N ARG A 97 20.32 -4.93 -9.02
CA ARG A 97 21.48 -5.81 -9.29
C ARG A 97 21.67 -6.40 -10.70
N THR A 98 20.85 -6.08 -11.69
CA THR A 98 21.10 -6.59 -13.06
C THR A 98 20.71 -5.58 -14.15
N PRO A 99 21.59 -5.29 -15.14
CA PRO A 99 21.30 -4.34 -16.23
C PRO A 99 20.29 -4.87 -17.26
N THR A 100 19.85 -6.12 -17.10
CA THR A 100 19.10 -6.89 -18.11
C THR A 100 17.72 -7.27 -17.61
N VAL A 101 17.05 -6.39 -16.87
CA VAL A 101 15.65 -6.59 -16.48
C VAL A 101 14.85 -5.59 -17.29
N ASP A 102 13.98 -6.10 -18.17
CA ASP A 102 13.06 -5.26 -18.93
C ASP A 102 12.39 -4.28 -17.99
N PRO A 103 12.35 -2.99 -18.35
CA PRO A 103 12.00 -1.99 -17.39
C PRO A 103 10.53 -2.19 -17.04
N CYS A 104 10.27 -2.50 -15.77
CA CYS A 104 9.01 -3.05 -15.27
C CYS A 104 7.78 -2.24 -15.68
N HIS A 105 7.96 -0.96 -16.00
CA HIS A 105 6.93 -0.03 -16.45
C HIS A 105 6.26 -0.45 -17.78
N GLU A 106 7.00 -0.98 -18.77
CA GLU A 106 6.41 -1.45 -20.03
C GLU A 106 5.66 -2.77 -19.82
N ALA A 107 6.25 -3.68 -19.03
CA ALA A 107 5.70 -5.01 -18.78
C ALA A 107 4.46 -5.03 -17.87
N CYS A 108 4.16 -3.93 -17.17
CA CYS A 108 2.96 -3.80 -16.33
C CYS A 108 1.92 -2.85 -16.93
N GLY A 109 2.11 -2.30 -18.13
CA GLY A 109 1.11 -1.41 -18.76
C GLY A 109 0.65 -0.27 -17.85
N ALA A 110 1.54 0.21 -16.97
CA ALA A 110 1.22 1.25 -16.01
C ALA A 110 1.20 2.62 -16.69
N ARG A 111 0.21 3.43 -16.33
CA ARG A 111 0.12 4.82 -16.78
C ARG A 111 1.12 5.71 -16.04
N LEU A 112 1.30 5.42 -14.75
CA LEU A 112 2.23 6.13 -13.87
C LEU A 112 3.09 5.14 -13.10
N VAL A 113 4.35 5.51 -12.90
CA VAL A 113 5.30 4.76 -12.09
C VAL A 113 5.90 5.69 -11.05
N PHE A 114 5.66 5.41 -9.78
CA PHE A 114 6.34 6.05 -8.66
C PHE A 114 7.58 5.23 -8.32
N THR A 115 8.73 5.88 -8.27
CA THR A 115 10.02 5.19 -8.05
C THR A 115 10.87 5.91 -7.03
N ALA A 116 11.57 5.15 -6.19
CA ALA A 116 12.62 5.72 -5.36
C ALA A 116 13.72 6.29 -6.27
N PRO A 117 14.37 7.41 -5.89
CA PRO A 117 15.44 8.01 -6.69
C PRO A 117 16.66 7.08 -6.72
N ASP A 118 16.87 6.39 -7.83
CA ASP A 118 18.07 5.62 -8.12
C ASP A 118 18.75 6.11 -9.42
N LYS A 119 20.01 5.72 -9.63
CA LYS A 119 20.78 6.13 -10.82
C LYS A 119 20.13 5.67 -12.14
N THR A 120 19.33 4.61 -12.07
CA THR A 120 18.64 3.94 -13.19
C THR A 120 17.39 4.71 -13.65
N THR A 121 16.67 5.34 -12.72
CA THR A 121 15.45 6.13 -12.99
C THR A 121 15.70 7.23 -14.03
N SER A 122 16.83 7.93 -13.95
CA SER A 122 17.19 8.99 -14.90
C SER A 122 17.45 8.49 -16.33
N GLN A 123 17.83 7.22 -16.49
CA GLN A 123 18.07 6.61 -17.81
C GLN A 123 16.77 6.07 -18.43
N GLU A 124 15.84 5.56 -17.62
CA GLU A 124 14.53 5.06 -18.07
C GLU A 124 13.57 6.18 -18.48
N MET A 125 13.64 7.34 -17.80
CA MET A 125 12.81 8.54 -18.09
C MET A 125 12.86 9.04 -19.54
N ARG A 126 13.87 8.63 -20.32
CA ARG A 126 14.08 9.09 -21.71
C ARG A 126 13.45 8.19 -22.78
N LYS A 127 12.94 7.00 -22.44
CA LYS A 127 12.62 5.96 -23.44
C LYS A 127 11.17 5.50 -23.53
N SER A 128 10.25 5.91 -22.66
CA SER A 128 8.88 5.36 -22.66
C SER A 128 7.78 6.43 -22.58
N ASP A 129 6.57 6.03 -23.03
CA ASP A 129 5.33 6.80 -22.91
C ASP A 129 4.77 6.83 -21.47
N THR A 130 5.40 6.11 -20.53
CA THR A 130 4.98 6.03 -19.13
C THR A 130 5.58 7.19 -18.32
N THR A 131 4.73 7.93 -17.61
CA THR A 131 5.20 9.02 -16.74
C THR A 131 5.82 8.45 -15.45
N LEU A 132 7.10 8.74 -15.24
CA LEU A 132 7.88 8.36 -14.06
C LEU A 132 7.92 9.53 -13.06
N ILE A 133 7.56 9.27 -11.80
CA ILE A 133 7.54 10.25 -10.72
C ILE A 133 8.52 9.81 -9.62
N PRO A 134 9.61 10.55 -9.37
CA PRO A 134 10.55 10.24 -8.31
C PRO A 134 9.93 10.51 -6.92
N VAL A 135 10.15 9.60 -5.98
CA VAL A 135 9.68 9.66 -4.60
C VAL A 135 10.88 9.83 -3.68
N GLY A 136 11.24 11.09 -3.43
CA GLY A 136 12.34 11.46 -2.54
C GLY A 136 11.94 11.45 -1.05
N PRO A 137 12.88 11.80 -0.15
CA PRO A 137 12.62 11.88 1.29
C PRO A 137 11.52 12.88 1.65
N ASP A 138 11.43 13.99 0.93
CA ASP A 138 10.45 15.06 1.19
C ASP A 138 9.09 14.79 0.50
N PHE A 139 8.87 13.58 -0.02
CA PHE A 139 7.68 13.27 -0.82
C PHE A 139 6.38 13.44 -0.03
N LEU A 140 6.35 13.05 1.25
CA LEU A 140 5.15 13.22 2.07
C LEU A 140 4.77 14.71 2.21
N ASP A 141 5.77 15.57 2.42
CA ASP A 141 5.56 17.02 2.47
C ASP A 141 5.07 17.56 1.13
N GLN A 142 5.61 17.08 0.01
CA GLN A 142 5.15 17.48 -1.33
C GLN A 142 3.69 17.08 -1.58
N VAL A 143 3.28 15.89 -1.15
CA VAL A 143 1.89 15.41 -1.28
C VAL A 143 0.92 16.30 -0.51
N THR A 144 1.33 16.97 0.57
CA THR A 144 0.45 17.91 1.30
C THR A 144 -0.03 19.09 0.45
N PHE A 145 0.65 19.41 -0.65
CA PHE A 145 0.24 20.48 -1.57
C PHE A 145 -0.64 19.99 -2.73
N TRP A 146 -0.83 18.69 -2.87
CA TRP A 146 -1.63 18.12 -3.95
C TRP A 146 -3.14 18.32 -3.71
N PRO A 147 -3.94 18.41 -4.78
CA PRO A 147 -5.39 18.53 -4.66
C PRO A 147 -5.97 17.32 -3.93
N ARG A 148 -7.01 17.53 -3.14
CA ARG A 148 -7.67 16.45 -2.38
C ARG A 148 -8.78 15.81 -3.22
N HIS A 149 -8.80 14.48 -3.25
CA HIS A 149 -9.96 13.70 -3.66
C HIS A 149 -10.43 12.85 -2.47
N THR A 150 -11.53 13.26 -1.85
CA THR A 150 -12.05 12.61 -0.63
C THR A 150 -12.95 11.41 -0.91
N GLY A 151 -13.58 11.36 -2.09
CA GLY A 151 -14.42 10.23 -2.49
C GLY A 151 -13.60 8.97 -2.77
N VAL A 152 -14.15 7.81 -2.43
CA VAL A 152 -13.65 6.52 -2.87
C VAL A 152 -14.45 6.07 -4.08
N VAL A 153 -13.79 5.89 -5.22
CA VAL A 153 -14.45 5.41 -6.44
C VAL A 153 -15.01 4.01 -6.21
N HIS A 154 -16.29 3.83 -6.54
CA HIS A 154 -16.96 2.54 -6.51
C HIS A 154 -16.22 1.53 -7.40
N ARG A 155 -15.85 0.37 -6.83
CA ARG A 155 -15.36 -0.80 -7.54
C ARG A 155 -16.15 -2.03 -7.09
N TRP A 156 -16.35 -2.96 -8.00
CA TRP A 156 -16.97 -4.23 -7.68
C TRP A 156 -15.98 -5.08 -6.90
N ASP A 157 -16.50 -5.95 -6.03
CA ASP A 157 -15.69 -6.81 -5.17
C ASP A 157 -14.69 -7.70 -5.91
N HIS A 158 -15.04 -8.09 -7.15
CA HIS A 158 -14.22 -8.94 -8.01
C HIS A 158 -13.32 -8.14 -8.96
N ASP A 159 -13.43 -6.81 -8.96
CA ASP A 159 -12.50 -5.97 -9.70
C ASP A 159 -11.09 -6.12 -9.15
N PRO A 160 -10.06 -6.10 -10.01
CA PRO A 160 -8.67 -6.13 -9.57
C PRO A 160 -8.36 -4.86 -8.75
N ALA A 161 -7.74 -5.07 -7.59
CA ALA A 161 -7.25 -4.01 -6.72
C ALA A 161 -5.72 -3.92 -6.78
N ILE A 162 -5.07 -5.10 -6.85
CA ILE A 162 -3.62 -5.21 -6.92
C ILE A 162 -3.25 -6.17 -8.05
N ALA A 163 -2.22 -5.82 -8.82
CA ALA A 163 -1.51 -6.76 -9.66
C ALA A 163 -0.14 -7.04 -9.04
N VAL A 164 0.12 -8.30 -8.70
CA VAL A 164 1.39 -8.74 -8.11
C VAL A 164 2.10 -9.66 -9.08
N ARG A 165 3.41 -9.48 -9.22
CA ARG A 165 4.28 -10.38 -9.95
C ARG A 165 5.23 -11.07 -8.99
N ALA A 166 5.41 -12.38 -9.13
CA ALA A 166 6.39 -13.11 -8.35
C ALA A 166 7.81 -12.60 -8.69
N PRO A 167 8.69 -12.44 -7.69
CA PRO A 167 10.07 -12.06 -7.94
C PRO A 167 10.74 -13.07 -8.89
N ASP A 168 11.65 -12.57 -9.73
CA ASP A 168 12.46 -13.37 -10.65
C ASP A 168 11.67 -14.14 -11.73
N THR A 169 10.44 -13.70 -12.02
CA THR A 169 9.70 -14.19 -13.18
C THR A 169 10.12 -13.44 -14.45
N PRO A 170 10.25 -14.15 -15.59
CA PRO A 170 10.66 -13.53 -16.86
C PRO A 170 9.61 -12.52 -17.34
N SER A 171 10.06 -11.58 -18.16
CA SER A 171 9.21 -10.60 -18.83
C SER A 171 8.11 -11.29 -19.64
N GLY A 172 6.87 -10.86 -19.45
CA GLY A 172 5.69 -11.50 -20.02
C GLY A 172 5.04 -12.58 -19.15
N ALA A 173 5.63 -12.92 -17.99
CA ALA A 173 4.98 -13.80 -17.02
C ALA A 173 3.65 -13.19 -16.52
N GLN A 174 2.64 -14.04 -16.41
CA GLN A 174 1.30 -13.65 -15.98
C GLN A 174 1.34 -13.11 -14.54
N GLU A 175 0.77 -11.92 -14.37
CA GLU A 175 0.60 -11.31 -13.05
C GLU A 175 -0.58 -11.96 -12.31
N ALA A 176 -0.45 -12.10 -11.00
CA ALA A 176 -1.57 -12.46 -10.14
C ALA A 176 -2.39 -11.21 -9.85
N LEU A 177 -3.65 -11.22 -10.32
CA LEU A 177 -4.62 -10.17 -10.00
C LEU A 177 -5.36 -10.52 -8.72
N LEU A 178 -5.23 -9.65 -7.71
CA LEU A 178 -5.92 -9.78 -6.43
C LEU A 178 -7.07 -8.78 -6.39
N SER A 179 -8.29 -9.29 -6.22
CA SER A 179 -9.49 -8.45 -6.15
C SER A 179 -9.66 -7.79 -4.79
N HIS A 180 -10.48 -6.74 -4.74
CA HIS A 180 -10.83 -6.08 -3.47
C HIS A 180 -11.37 -7.07 -2.43
N ARG A 181 -12.24 -8.00 -2.84
CA ARG A 181 -12.79 -9.03 -1.95
C ARG A 181 -11.72 -9.97 -1.44
N MET A 182 -10.80 -10.44 -2.30
CA MET A 182 -9.73 -11.35 -1.87
C MET A 182 -8.88 -10.72 -0.76
N LEU A 183 -8.48 -9.46 -0.95
CA LEU A 183 -7.66 -8.74 0.01
C LEU A 183 -8.40 -8.46 1.31
N ARG A 184 -9.66 -8.00 1.22
CA ARG A 184 -10.51 -7.74 2.38
C ARG A 184 -10.78 -9.02 3.17
N THR A 185 -11.10 -10.12 2.49
CA THR A 185 -11.31 -11.42 3.13
C THR A 185 -10.03 -11.93 3.78
N ALA A 186 -8.89 -11.86 3.10
CA ALA A 186 -7.60 -12.29 3.67
C ALA A 186 -7.25 -11.51 4.95
N ALA A 187 -7.39 -10.18 4.92
CA ALA A 187 -7.16 -9.32 6.08
C ALA A 187 -8.08 -9.63 7.27
N LEU A 188 -9.37 -9.87 7.03
CA LEU A 188 -10.32 -10.24 8.10
C LEU A 188 -10.04 -11.63 8.68
N THR A 189 -9.63 -12.57 7.82
CA THR A 189 -9.22 -13.91 8.26
C THR A 189 -7.95 -13.83 9.12
N ALA A 190 -6.95 -13.05 8.69
CA ALA A 190 -5.73 -12.83 9.45
C ALA A 190 -6.03 -12.25 10.85
N ARG A 191 -6.95 -11.27 10.96
CA ARG A 191 -7.41 -10.76 12.27
C ARG A 191 -7.91 -11.88 13.18
N THR A 192 -8.71 -12.77 12.62
CA THR A 192 -9.42 -13.79 13.40
C THR A 192 -8.48 -14.90 13.86
N LEU A 193 -7.43 -15.20 13.07
CA LEU A 193 -6.49 -16.28 13.36
C LEU A 193 -5.29 -15.85 14.20
N ILE A 194 -4.85 -14.59 14.07
CA ILE A 194 -3.62 -14.08 14.71
C ILE A 194 -3.94 -13.33 16.02
N ASP A 195 -5.22 -13.16 16.37
CA ASP A 195 -5.68 -12.40 17.55
C ASP A 195 -5.09 -10.98 17.61
N ASN A 196 -4.90 -10.37 16.43
CA ASN A 196 -4.39 -9.00 16.33
C ASN A 196 -5.46 -8.02 16.83
N THR A 197 -5.18 -7.41 17.98
CA THR A 197 -6.01 -6.33 18.56
C THR A 197 -5.57 -4.96 18.00
N ALA A 198 -6.41 -3.93 18.19
CA ALA A 198 -6.10 -2.54 17.77
C ALA A 198 -4.84 -1.94 18.45
N SER A 199 -4.34 -2.61 19.49
CA SER A 199 -3.09 -2.30 20.19
C SER A 199 -1.86 -3.01 19.59
N HIS A 200 -2.03 -3.86 18.57
CA HIS A 200 -0.92 -4.57 17.97
C HIS A 200 -0.10 -3.65 17.07
N VAL A 201 1.21 -3.65 17.32
CA VAL A 201 2.21 -3.04 16.45
C VAL A 201 2.83 -4.17 15.63
N ASP A 202 2.66 -4.16 14.31
CA ASP A 202 3.16 -5.21 13.41
C ASP A 202 4.42 -4.70 12.70
N PRO A 203 5.60 -5.27 12.94
CA PRO A 203 6.75 -4.99 12.09
C PRO A 203 6.44 -5.48 10.67
N ALA A 204 6.76 -4.68 9.65
CA ALA A 204 6.58 -5.06 8.25
C ALA A 204 7.57 -6.18 7.84
N GLN A 205 7.39 -7.39 8.39
CA GLN A 205 8.31 -8.51 8.21
C GLN A 205 8.25 -9.01 6.76
N VAL A 206 7.07 -9.05 6.14
CA VAL A 206 6.91 -9.52 4.75
C VAL A 206 6.80 -8.32 3.80
N PRO A 207 7.68 -8.21 2.78
CA PRO A 207 7.64 -7.10 1.84
C PRO A 207 6.29 -7.00 1.10
N PRO A 208 5.74 -5.79 0.92
CA PRO A 208 4.39 -5.56 0.36
C PRO A 208 4.28 -5.95 -1.13
N PHE A 209 5.39 -6.30 -1.77
CA PHE A 209 5.48 -6.76 -3.17
C PHE A 209 5.11 -8.24 -3.35
N SER A 210 5.00 -9.00 -2.26
CA SER A 210 4.45 -10.35 -2.30
C SER A 210 2.96 -10.30 -2.01
N ALA A 211 2.19 -11.23 -2.59
CA ALA A 211 0.76 -11.37 -2.29
C ALA A 211 0.53 -11.49 -0.77
N SER A 212 1.42 -12.20 -0.06
CA SER A 212 1.40 -12.35 1.40
C SER A 212 1.64 -11.03 2.14
N GLY A 213 2.62 -10.22 1.73
CA GLY A 213 2.94 -8.95 2.40
C GLY A 213 1.84 -7.89 2.22
N THR A 214 1.19 -7.85 1.07
CA THR A 214 0.01 -6.98 0.91
C THR A 214 -1.23 -7.53 1.60
N THR A 215 -1.44 -8.85 1.68
CA THR A 215 -2.63 -9.43 2.35
C THR A 215 -2.53 -9.48 3.87
N HIS A 216 -1.37 -9.82 4.44
CA HIS A 216 -1.19 -10.05 5.87
C HIS A 216 -0.47 -8.92 6.60
N GLY A 217 0.22 -8.03 5.88
CA GLY A 217 0.83 -6.81 6.43
C GLY A 217 -0.10 -5.60 6.25
N LEU A 218 0.21 -4.74 5.28
CA LEU A 218 -0.40 -3.41 5.13
C LEU A 218 -1.94 -3.41 5.16
N ASN A 219 -2.60 -4.26 4.37
CA ASN A 219 -4.06 -4.27 4.32
C ASN A 219 -4.68 -4.82 5.61
N ALA A 220 -4.10 -5.89 6.19
CA ALA A 220 -4.60 -6.47 7.42
C ALA A 220 -4.49 -5.47 8.56
N VAL A 221 -3.32 -4.88 8.78
CA VAL A 221 -3.07 -3.93 9.87
C VAL A 221 -4.01 -2.72 9.82
N ILE A 222 -4.19 -2.15 8.63
CA ILE A 222 -5.06 -0.97 8.43
C ILE A 222 -6.54 -1.32 8.59
N LEU A 223 -6.98 -2.49 8.10
CA LEU A 223 -8.37 -2.93 8.24
C LEU A 223 -8.79 -3.16 9.69
N ILE A 224 -7.85 -3.49 10.57
CA ILE A 224 -8.12 -3.89 11.96
C ILE A 224 -7.84 -2.80 12.98
N GLY A 225 -7.26 -1.67 12.58
CA GLY A 225 -6.98 -0.54 13.47
C GLY A 225 -5.64 -0.65 14.19
N ALA A 226 -4.76 -1.53 13.72
CA ALA A 226 -3.42 -1.74 14.25
C ALA A 226 -2.40 -0.77 13.61
N CYS A 227 -1.17 -0.74 14.11
CA CYS A 227 -0.09 0.11 13.59
C CYS A 227 0.96 -0.73 12.84
N LEU A 228 1.37 -0.29 11.64
CA LEU A 228 2.44 -0.93 10.87
C LEU A 228 3.78 -0.21 11.09
N LEU A 229 4.80 -0.91 11.57
CA LEU A 229 6.16 -0.38 11.62
C LEU A 229 6.90 -0.69 10.32
N THR A 230 7.41 0.35 9.66
CA THR A 230 8.29 0.20 8.51
C THR A 230 9.73 0.49 8.91
N PRO A 231 10.72 -0.31 8.47
CA PRO A 231 12.13 -0.03 8.76
C PRO A 231 12.53 1.34 8.19
N GLY A 232 13.28 2.13 8.97
CA GLY A 232 13.67 3.48 8.58
C GLY A 232 14.69 3.50 7.44
N GLY A 233 14.40 4.30 6.41
CA GLY A 233 15.37 4.64 5.37
C GLY A 233 15.69 3.52 4.36
N HIS A 234 16.52 3.87 3.37
CA HIS A 234 16.97 3.02 2.27
C HIS A 234 17.92 1.90 2.73
N ALA A 235 17.68 1.29 3.89
CA ALA A 235 18.34 0.05 4.26
C ALA A 235 17.80 -1.03 3.33
N ALA A 236 18.56 -1.30 2.27
CA ALA A 236 18.47 -2.56 1.57
C ALA A 236 18.42 -3.66 2.62
N VAL A 237 17.38 -4.48 2.58
CA VAL A 237 17.30 -5.72 3.35
C VAL A 237 18.60 -6.46 3.08
N SER A 238 19.49 -6.52 4.07
CA SER A 238 20.75 -7.24 3.97
C SER A 238 20.45 -8.73 3.79
N ASP A 239 21.28 -9.44 3.03
CA ASP A 239 21.21 -10.89 2.79
C ASP A 239 21.27 -11.75 4.07
N SER A 240 21.47 -11.14 5.24
CA SER A 240 21.33 -11.78 6.54
C SER A 240 19.93 -11.51 7.10
N GLY A 241 19.11 -12.56 7.13
CA GLY A 241 17.94 -12.84 8.00
C GLY A 241 17.20 -11.69 8.68
N PHE A 242 15.86 -11.82 8.68
CA PHE A 242 14.92 -11.01 9.47
C PHE A 242 15.50 -10.58 10.84
N PRO A 243 15.32 -9.31 11.25
CA PRO A 243 15.67 -8.90 12.61
C PRO A 243 14.85 -9.70 13.62
N ASP A 244 15.49 -10.14 14.70
CA ASP A 244 14.85 -10.91 15.76
C ASP A 244 13.79 -10.04 16.46
N ALA A 245 12.68 -10.65 16.90
CA ALA A 245 11.58 -9.94 17.57
C ALA A 245 12.03 -9.17 18.84
N ALA A 246 13.24 -9.44 19.35
CA ALA A 246 13.86 -8.76 20.47
C ALA A 246 14.41 -7.35 20.14
N ASP A 247 14.61 -7.03 18.85
CA ASP A 247 15.15 -5.73 18.41
C ASP A 247 14.07 -4.67 18.15
N CYS A 248 12.78 -5.03 18.29
CA CYS A 248 11.68 -4.08 18.20
C CYS A 248 11.57 -3.25 19.49
N PRO A 249 11.45 -1.90 19.41
CA PRO A 249 11.18 -1.09 20.59
C PRO A 249 9.85 -1.50 21.21
N ALA A 250 9.83 -1.61 22.54
CA ALA A 250 8.63 -1.99 23.29
C ALA A 250 7.46 -1.04 22.99
N ALA A 251 6.27 -1.62 22.80
CA ALA A 251 5.05 -0.85 22.59
C ALA A 251 4.84 0.16 23.74
N PRO A 252 4.42 1.41 23.47
CA PRO A 252 4.07 2.34 24.52
C PRO A 252 2.93 1.77 25.37
N PRO A 253 2.94 1.98 26.70
CA PRO A 253 1.89 1.46 27.57
C PRO A 253 0.52 2.03 27.16
N PRO A 254 -0.57 1.27 27.31
CA PRO A 254 -1.90 1.76 27.00
C PRO A 254 -2.18 3.03 27.81
N SER A 255 -2.60 4.09 27.12
CA SER A 255 -3.07 5.33 27.76
C SER A 255 -4.19 4.98 28.74
N GLY A 256 -3.94 5.24 30.03
CA GLY A 256 -4.73 4.74 31.14
C GLY A 256 -6.23 4.96 30.99
N SER A 257 -6.99 3.94 31.36
CA SER A 257 -8.41 4.05 31.66
C SER A 257 -8.59 5.04 32.82
N ALA A 258 -9.04 6.25 32.50
CA ALA A 258 -9.56 7.15 33.52
C ALA A 258 -10.94 6.65 33.97
N ARG A 259 -10.92 5.98 35.14
CA ARG A 259 -12.01 5.63 36.07
C ARG A 259 -12.94 4.47 35.71
#